data_AF-A0AAP1RBJ6-F1
#
_entry.id   AF-A0AAP1RBJ6-F1
#
_cell.length_a   1.000
_cell.length_b   1.000
_cell.length_c   1.000
_cell.angle_alpha   90.00
_cell.angle_beta   90.00
_cell.angle_gamma   90.00
#
_symmetry.space_group_name_H-M   'P 1'
#
loop_
_entity.id
_entity.type
_entity.pdbx_description
1 polymer ?
#
loop_
_entity_poly.entity_id
_entity_poly.type
_entity_poly.pdbx_seq_one_letter_code
_entity_poly.pdbx_strand_id
1 'polypeptide(L)'
;MIEMKNNTPFPLLSFEKYGRYGLLFDVIAIKMSLRIKNGFYADLAEFQKELSMSDEYYGESETSSLKSETDLVLCKRNTDIHVTGSAHAPSGDKSQWKACVRVNSFSKELSLSGVRYLQYERNRWQMSLPDKIINVPLRYELAYG
;
A
#
# COMPACT_ATOMS: atom_id res chain seq x y z
N MET A 1 5.13 -30.82 -5.78
CA MET A 1 6.07 -29.69 -5.74
C MET A 1 6.99 -29.75 -6.95
N ILE A 2 6.83 -28.79 -7.85
CA ILE A 2 7.68 -28.66 -9.06
C ILE A 2 9.11 -28.30 -8.67
N GLU A 3 10.09 -29.01 -9.24
CA GLU A 3 11.51 -28.66 -9.15
C GLU A 3 11.77 -27.40 -9.99
N MET A 4 12.37 -26.37 -9.37
CA MET A 4 12.44 -25.04 -9.95
C MET A 4 13.86 -24.49 -9.89
N LYS A 5 14.39 -24.03 -11.03
CA LYS A 5 15.68 -23.36 -11.14
C LYS A 5 15.47 -21.90 -11.54
N ASN A 6 15.71 -20.98 -10.61
CA ASN A 6 15.63 -19.55 -10.90
C ASN A 6 16.85 -19.09 -11.71
N ASN A 7 16.64 -18.76 -12.99
CA ASN A 7 17.67 -18.19 -13.87
C ASN A 7 17.52 -16.66 -14.03
N THR A 8 16.70 -16.03 -13.19
CA THR A 8 16.48 -14.56 -13.18
C THR A 8 17.22 -13.93 -12.00
N PRO A 9 17.49 -12.61 -12.03
CA PRO A 9 18.06 -11.90 -10.87
C PRO A 9 17.02 -11.55 -9.80
N PHE A 10 15.78 -12.03 -9.90
CA PHE A 10 14.68 -11.60 -9.04
C PHE A 10 14.38 -12.61 -7.94
N PRO A 11 14.05 -12.15 -6.71
CA PRO A 11 13.52 -13.00 -5.66
C PRO A 11 12.33 -13.83 -6.14
N LEU A 12 12.37 -15.12 -5.84
CA LEU A 12 11.43 -16.12 -6.33
C LEU A 12 11.21 -17.19 -5.27
N LEU A 13 9.97 -17.64 -5.15
CA LEU A 13 9.59 -18.78 -4.32
C LEU A 13 8.58 -19.67 -5.06
N SER A 14 8.82 -20.98 -5.05
CA SER A 14 7.79 -21.98 -5.37
C SER A 14 7.22 -22.58 -4.09
N PHE A 15 5.91 -22.76 -4.04
CA PHE A 15 5.21 -23.37 -2.91
C PHE A 15 3.90 -24.02 -3.35
N GLU A 16 3.40 -24.96 -2.56
CA GLU A 16 2.09 -25.56 -2.79
C GLU A 16 1.03 -24.82 -1.96
N LYS A 17 -0.15 -24.58 -2.54
CA LYS A 17 -1.28 -23.95 -1.85
C LYS A 17 -2.60 -24.58 -2.26
N TYR A 18 -3.45 -24.87 -1.29
CA TYR A 18 -4.82 -25.30 -1.56
C TYR A 18 -5.66 -24.12 -2.04
N GLY A 19 -6.34 -24.31 -3.16
CA GLY A 19 -7.35 -23.40 -3.66
C GLY A 19 -8.75 -23.79 -3.22
N ARG A 20 -9.74 -23.18 -3.88
CA ARG A 20 -11.15 -23.53 -3.67
C ARG A 20 -11.37 -25.01 -4.02
N TYR A 21 -12.28 -25.67 -3.29
CA TYR A 21 -12.63 -27.09 -3.45
C TYR A 21 -11.49 -28.08 -3.13
N GLY A 22 -10.44 -27.65 -2.42
CA GLY A 22 -9.37 -28.54 -1.98
C GLY A 22 -8.42 -28.97 -3.10
N LEU A 23 -8.46 -28.32 -4.26
CA LEU A 23 -7.48 -28.53 -5.32
C LEU A 23 -6.11 -27.98 -4.87
N LEU A 24 -5.07 -28.78 -5.03
CA LEU A 24 -3.69 -28.38 -4.74
C LEU A 24 -3.08 -27.73 -5.97
N PHE A 25 -2.44 -26.57 -5.78
CA PHE A 25 -1.73 -25.85 -6.84
C PHE A 25 -0.26 -25.71 -6.48
N ASP A 26 0.61 -25.94 -7.46
CA ASP A 26 1.98 -25.43 -7.43
C ASP A 26 1.94 -23.94 -7.84
N VAL A 27 2.42 -23.06 -6.95
CA VAL A 27 2.43 -21.61 -7.13
C VAL A 27 3.86 -21.13 -7.22
N ILE A 28 4.13 -20.19 -8.13
CA ILE A 28 5.41 -19.50 -8.27
C ILE A 28 5.15 -18.01 -8.03
N ALA A 29 5.79 -17.44 -7.01
CA ALA A 29 5.78 -16.00 -6.74
C ALA A 29 7.13 -15.39 -7.12
N ILE A 30 7.10 -14.26 -7.82
CA ILE A 30 8.28 -13.51 -8.27
C ILE A 30 8.08 -12.04 -7.91
N LYS A 31 9.12 -11.40 -7.39
CA LYS A 31 9.07 -9.96 -7.04
C LYS A 31 10.16 -9.20 -7.77
N MET A 32 9.76 -8.11 -8.43
CA MET A 32 10.70 -7.19 -9.07
C MET A 32 10.53 -5.79 -8.47
N SER A 33 11.66 -5.21 -8.05
CA SER A 33 11.76 -3.85 -7.55
C SER A 33 12.28 -2.94 -8.65
N LEU A 34 11.52 -1.88 -8.92
CA LEU A 34 11.83 -0.88 -9.93
C LEU A 34 11.96 0.50 -9.27
N ARG A 35 12.86 1.33 -9.79
CA ARG A 35 12.98 2.74 -9.40
C ARG A 35 12.38 3.61 -10.49
N ILE A 36 11.25 4.24 -10.20
CA ILE A 36 10.62 5.22 -11.08
C ILE A 36 11.46 6.50 -11.10
N LYS A 37 11.72 7.01 -12.29
CA LYS A 37 12.46 8.25 -12.54
C LYS A 37 11.58 9.22 -13.36
N ASN A 38 11.55 10.47 -12.92
CA ASN A 38 10.80 11.57 -13.53
C ASN A 38 9.30 11.27 -13.80
N GLY A 39 8.72 10.24 -13.18
CA GLY A 39 7.30 9.88 -13.31
C GLY A 39 6.91 9.06 -14.55
N PHE A 40 7.82 8.78 -15.48
CA PHE A 40 7.45 8.15 -16.76
C PHE A 40 8.28 6.92 -17.16
N TYR A 41 9.46 6.72 -16.57
CA TYR A 41 10.29 5.54 -16.83
C TYR A 41 10.77 4.91 -15.53
N ALA A 42 11.15 3.64 -15.58
CA ALA A 42 11.67 2.94 -14.43
C ALA A 42 12.85 2.04 -14.82
N ASP A 43 13.89 2.05 -14.00
CA ASP A 43 15.00 1.10 -14.07
C ASP A 43 14.83 0.02 -13.01
N LEU A 44 15.58 -1.08 -13.12
CA LEU A 44 15.75 -1.99 -12.00
C LEU A 44 16.29 -1.22 -10.78
N ALA A 45 15.69 -1.47 -9.62
CA ALA A 45 16.22 -0.99 -8.36
C ALA A 45 17.56 -1.68 -8.08
N GLU A 46 18.51 -0.93 -7.53
CA GLU A 46 19.83 -1.42 -7.12
C GLU A 46 19.71 -2.61 -6.16
N PHE A 47 18.71 -2.56 -5.28
CA PHE A 47 18.36 -3.63 -4.36
C PHE A 47 16.96 -4.17 -4.68
N GLN A 48 16.88 -5.49 -4.87
CA GLN A 48 15.61 -6.18 -5.03
C GLN A 48 15.05 -6.51 -3.65
N LYS A 49 13.79 -6.13 -3.40
CA LYS A 49 13.09 -6.54 -2.18
C LYS A 49 12.69 -8.01 -2.26
N GLU A 50 12.88 -8.72 -1.16
CA GLU A 50 12.40 -10.08 -0.98
C GLU A 50 10.86 -10.16 -1.03
N LEU A 51 10.37 -11.38 -1.24
CA LEU A 51 8.96 -11.71 -1.13
C LEU A 51 8.45 -11.46 0.29
N SER A 52 7.27 -10.87 0.40
CA SER A 52 6.58 -10.60 1.67
C SER A 52 5.93 -11.89 2.14
N MET A 53 6.57 -12.55 3.10
CA MET A 53 6.16 -13.86 3.63
C MET A 53 4.93 -13.80 4.55
N SER A 54 4.57 -12.60 4.98
CA SER A 54 3.38 -12.31 5.79
C SER A 54 2.86 -10.91 5.45
N ASP A 55 1.65 -10.63 5.93
CA ASP A 55 1.11 -9.28 5.94
C ASP A 55 1.98 -8.37 6.83
N GLU A 56 2.16 -7.12 6.40
CA GLU A 56 2.76 -6.05 7.19
C GLU A 56 1.70 -5.04 7.60
N TYR A 57 1.77 -4.59 8.84
CA TYR A 57 0.89 -3.58 9.42
C TYR A 57 1.68 -2.34 9.81
N TYR A 58 1.01 -1.18 9.95
CA TYR A 58 1.69 0.05 10.41
C TYR A 58 2.03 0.04 11.91
N GLY A 59 1.37 -0.81 12.67
CA GLY A 59 1.61 -1.12 14.08
C GLY A 59 1.18 -2.57 14.35
N GLU A 60 0.47 -2.81 15.45
CA GLU A 60 -0.09 -4.13 15.76
C GLU A 60 -1.21 -4.52 14.78
N SER A 61 -1.32 -5.81 14.47
CA SER A 61 -2.26 -6.32 13.45
C SER A 61 -3.74 -6.08 13.80
N GLU A 62 -4.05 -6.05 15.09
CA GLU A 62 -5.40 -5.95 15.65
C GLU A 62 -5.88 -4.49 15.74
N THR A 63 -4.96 -3.52 15.68
CA THR A 63 -5.26 -2.11 15.99
C THR A 63 -4.76 -1.13 14.96
N SER A 64 -4.13 -1.60 13.88
CA SER A 64 -3.59 -0.74 12.83
C SER A 64 -3.97 -1.22 11.44
N SER A 65 -3.97 -0.28 10.50
CA SER A 65 -4.23 -0.58 9.10
C SER A 65 -3.13 -1.46 8.49
N LEU A 66 -3.56 -2.35 7.60
CA LEU A 66 -2.68 -3.12 6.73
C LEU A 66 -1.82 -2.18 5.87
N LYS A 67 -0.51 -2.40 5.89
CA LYS A 67 0.47 -1.65 5.09
C LYS A 67 0.78 -2.36 3.77
N SER A 68 0.95 -3.68 3.80
CA SER A 68 1.09 -4.51 2.60
C SER A 68 0.70 -5.94 2.89
N GLU A 69 0.05 -6.58 1.92
CA GLU A 69 -0.29 -8.00 1.98
C GLU A 69 0.91 -8.90 1.67
N THR A 70 0.81 -10.17 2.05
CA THR A 70 1.74 -11.22 1.65
C THR A 70 1.75 -11.45 0.12
N ASP A 71 2.91 -11.84 -0.41
CA ASP A 71 3.04 -12.31 -1.80
C ASP A 71 2.61 -13.77 -1.97
N LEU A 72 2.34 -14.50 -0.88
CA LEU A 72 2.02 -15.93 -0.88
C LEU A 72 0.54 -16.21 -1.18
N VAL A 73 0.02 -15.57 -2.22
CA VAL A 73 -1.34 -15.71 -2.71
C VAL A 73 -1.44 -16.78 -3.79
N LEU A 74 -2.61 -17.41 -3.91
CA LEU A 74 -2.82 -18.47 -4.91
C LEU A 74 -2.72 -17.93 -6.34
N CYS A 75 -3.36 -16.79 -6.59
CA CYS A 75 -3.32 -16.10 -7.88
C CYS A 75 -3.80 -14.66 -7.70
N LYS A 76 -3.28 -13.74 -8.50
CA LYS A 76 -3.85 -12.40 -8.71
C LYS A 76 -4.48 -12.35 -10.09
N ARG A 77 -5.81 -12.27 -10.16
CA ARG A 77 -6.54 -12.25 -11.44
C ARG A 77 -6.36 -10.93 -12.18
N ASN A 78 -6.21 -9.84 -11.42
CA ASN A 78 -6.06 -8.49 -11.90
C ASN A 78 -4.78 -7.88 -11.32
N THR A 79 -4.40 -6.72 -11.84
CA THR A 79 -3.31 -5.91 -11.29
C THR A 79 -3.86 -4.92 -10.27
N ASP A 80 -3.38 -5.02 -9.04
CA ASP A 80 -3.65 -4.04 -8.00
C ASP A 80 -2.57 -2.95 -8.01
N ILE A 81 -2.98 -1.69 -7.88
CA ILE A 81 -2.08 -0.54 -7.77
C ILE A 81 -2.17 -0.01 -6.34
N HIS A 82 -1.13 -0.25 -5.55
CA HIS A 82 -1.02 0.30 -4.20
C HIS A 82 0.03 1.41 -4.14
N VAL A 83 -0.34 2.56 -3.58
CA VAL A 83 0.53 3.74 -3.47
C VAL A 83 0.71 4.07 -2.01
N THR A 84 1.92 3.84 -1.50
CA THR A 84 2.31 4.17 -0.12
C THR A 84 3.25 5.37 -0.11
N GLY A 85 3.11 6.26 0.86
CA GLY A 85 3.98 7.42 1.01
C GLY A 85 3.30 8.53 1.81
N SER A 86 3.73 9.76 1.57
CA SER A 86 3.09 10.95 2.14
C SER A 86 2.84 11.98 1.05
N ALA A 87 1.70 12.67 1.12
CA ALA A 87 1.41 13.83 0.29
C ALA A 87 1.80 15.10 1.05
N HIS A 88 2.49 16.02 0.38
CA HIS A 88 2.85 17.31 0.96
C HIS A 88 1.75 18.36 0.70
N ALA A 89 1.58 19.28 1.64
CA ALA A 89 0.71 20.42 1.48
C ALA A 89 1.22 21.31 0.33
N PRO A 90 0.34 21.87 -0.53
CA PRO A 90 0.76 22.68 -1.68
C PRO A 90 1.51 23.97 -1.31
N SER A 91 1.26 24.52 -0.12
CA SER A 91 1.91 25.72 0.41
C SER A 91 1.65 25.81 1.90
N GLY A 92 2.69 26.08 2.70
CA GLY A 92 2.60 26.20 4.15
C GLY A 92 2.03 24.96 4.84
N ASP A 93 1.52 25.16 6.06
CA ASP A 93 0.76 24.16 6.79
C ASP A 93 -0.74 24.25 6.43
N LYS A 94 -1.39 23.10 6.25
CA LYS A 94 -2.83 23.03 5.99
C LYS A 94 -3.50 22.01 6.88
N SER A 95 -4.73 22.29 7.28
CA SER A 95 -5.55 21.32 8.01
C SER A 95 -6.12 20.26 7.07
N GLN A 96 -6.50 20.65 5.85
CA GLN A 96 -7.06 19.75 4.84
C GLN A 96 -6.73 20.23 3.42
N TRP A 97 -6.56 19.29 2.49
CA TRP A 97 -6.41 19.56 1.06
C TRP A 97 -6.71 18.31 0.23
N LYS A 98 -6.73 18.44 -1.10
CA LYS A 98 -6.89 17.31 -2.02
C LYS A 98 -5.58 16.99 -2.72
N ALA A 99 -5.37 15.72 -3.03
CA ALA A 99 -4.30 15.24 -3.89
C ALA A 99 -4.86 14.22 -4.88
N CYS A 100 -4.15 13.99 -5.98
CA CYS A 100 -4.52 12.98 -6.96
C CYS A 100 -3.29 12.15 -7.30
N VAL A 101 -3.47 10.82 -7.39
CA VAL A 101 -2.49 9.93 -7.99
C VAL A 101 -3.03 9.49 -9.34
N ARG A 102 -2.19 9.54 -10.37
CA ARG A 102 -2.51 9.06 -11.72
C ARG A 102 -1.49 8.02 -12.16
N VAL A 103 -2.00 6.89 -12.64
CA VAL A 103 -1.21 5.82 -13.25
C VAL A 103 -1.85 5.51 -14.60
N ASN A 104 -1.23 6.01 -15.67
CA ASN A 104 -1.79 5.96 -17.02
C ASN A 104 -3.22 6.54 -17.07
N SER A 105 -4.21 5.75 -17.50
CA SER A 105 -5.62 6.12 -17.55
C SER A 105 -6.35 6.04 -16.21
N PHE A 106 -5.73 5.45 -15.18
CA PHE A 106 -6.31 5.38 -13.84
C PHE A 106 -5.96 6.63 -13.04
N SER A 107 -6.94 7.20 -12.37
CA SER A 107 -6.72 8.30 -11.43
C SER A 107 -7.55 8.11 -10.17
N LYS A 108 -6.97 8.45 -9.03
CA LYS A 108 -7.66 8.47 -7.74
C LYS A 108 -7.39 9.80 -7.03
N GLU A 109 -8.46 10.53 -6.76
CA GLU A 109 -8.42 11.73 -5.92
C GLU A 109 -8.56 11.31 -4.45
N LEU A 110 -7.80 11.96 -3.56
CA LEU A 110 -7.80 11.73 -2.13
C LEU A 110 -8.05 13.06 -1.43
N SER A 111 -8.93 13.04 -0.44
CA SER A 111 -9.07 14.08 0.56
C SER A 111 -8.11 13.80 1.70
N LEU A 112 -7.23 14.75 1.98
CA LEU A 112 -6.19 14.67 3.00
C LEU A 112 -6.58 15.56 4.17
N SER A 113 -6.36 15.06 5.38
CA SER A 113 -6.66 15.75 6.63
C SER A 113 -5.54 15.54 7.64
N GLY A 114 -5.23 16.58 8.40
CA GLY A 114 -4.49 16.44 9.66
C GLY A 114 -5.28 15.60 10.66
N VAL A 115 -4.61 15.22 11.74
CA VAL A 115 -5.19 14.41 12.81
C VAL A 115 -6.37 15.15 13.44
N ARG A 116 -7.41 14.41 13.80
CA ARG A 116 -8.62 14.91 14.45
C ARG A 116 -9.19 13.85 15.38
N TYR A 117 -9.89 14.29 16.40
CA TYR A 117 -10.36 13.43 17.49
C TYR A 117 -11.86 13.57 17.68
N LEU A 118 -12.52 12.49 18.07
CA LEU A 118 -13.88 12.57 18.57
C LEU A 118 -13.84 13.09 20.01
N GLN A 119 -14.47 14.24 20.25
CA GLN A 119 -14.48 14.93 21.53
C GLN A 119 -15.92 15.00 22.05
N TYR A 120 -16.08 14.78 23.35
CA TYR A 120 -17.37 14.93 24.02
C TYR A 120 -17.46 16.31 24.66
N GLU A 121 -18.20 17.21 24.03
CA GLU A 121 -18.37 18.59 24.49
C GLU A 121 -19.84 18.98 24.40
N ARG A 122 -20.32 19.80 25.36
CA ARG A 122 -21.71 20.28 25.38
C ARG A 122 -22.75 19.14 25.23
N ASN A 123 -22.49 18.03 25.92
CA ASN A 123 -23.34 16.84 25.94
C ASN A 123 -23.57 16.19 24.55
N ARG A 124 -22.60 16.34 23.63
CA ARG A 124 -22.61 15.69 22.32
C ARG A 124 -21.20 15.28 21.89
N TRP A 125 -21.10 14.21 21.12
CA TRP A 125 -19.86 13.86 20.41
C TRP A 125 -19.72 14.75 19.17
N GLN A 126 -18.55 15.35 18.99
CA GLN A 126 -18.21 16.13 17.81
C GLN A 126 -16.75 15.88 17.40
N MET A 127 -16.47 16.02 16.12
CA MET A 127 -15.10 15.91 15.62
C MET A 127 -14.35 17.21 15.89
N SER A 128 -13.11 17.13 16.36
CA SER A 128 -12.22 18.29 16.47
C SER A 128 -11.93 18.89 15.09
N LEU A 129 -11.48 20.14 15.07
CA LEU A 129 -10.83 20.67 13.88
C LEU A 129 -9.55 19.86 13.59
N PRO A 130 -9.22 19.60 12.31
CA PRO A 130 -7.97 18.93 11.97
C PRO A 130 -6.75 19.80 12.24
N ASP A 131 -5.69 19.17 12.75
CA ASP A 131 -4.40 19.84 12.96
C ASP A 131 -3.81 20.37 11.64
N LYS A 132 -3.11 21.50 11.71
CA LYS A 132 -2.33 21.98 10.57
C LYS A 132 -1.06 21.16 10.42
N ILE A 133 -0.83 20.64 9.22
CA ILE A 133 0.30 19.76 8.94
C ILE A 133 0.87 20.02 7.54
N ILE A 134 2.17 19.77 7.36
CA ILE A 134 2.88 19.97 6.09
C ILE A 134 2.89 18.72 5.20
N ASN A 135 2.67 17.53 5.77
CA ASN A 135 2.58 16.28 5.06
C ASN A 135 1.57 15.33 5.72
N VAL A 136 0.85 14.57 4.92
CA VAL A 136 -0.11 13.55 5.39
C VAL A 136 0.31 12.21 4.82
N PRO A 137 0.57 11.18 5.65
CA PRO A 137 0.82 9.85 5.14
C PRO A 137 -0.45 9.33 4.47
N LEU A 138 -0.29 8.64 3.33
CA LEU A 138 -1.38 8.03 2.55
C LEU A 138 -1.91 6.80 3.28
N ARG A 139 -2.59 7.03 4.41
CA ARG A 139 -3.27 6.02 5.22
C ARG A 139 -4.74 6.36 5.30
N TYR A 140 -5.60 5.34 5.34
CA TYR A 140 -7.05 5.51 5.25
C TYR A 140 -7.63 6.45 6.33
N GLU A 141 -6.98 6.52 7.49
CA GLU A 141 -7.39 7.38 8.62
C GLU A 141 -7.22 8.87 8.31
N LEU A 142 -6.31 9.23 7.40
CA LEU A 142 -5.92 10.61 7.09
C LEU A 142 -6.10 10.98 5.60
N ALA A 143 -6.16 9.98 4.73
CA ALA A 143 -6.25 10.08 3.28
C ALA A 143 -7.35 9.15 2.75
N TYR A 144 -8.48 9.72 2.36
CA TYR A 144 -9.67 8.96 1.98
C TYR A 144 -10.39 9.58 0.77
N GLY A 145 -11.26 8.81 0.13
CA GLY A 145 -11.92 9.17 -1.12
C GLY A 145 -11.54 8.27 -2.27
#